data_AF-A0A367ABP6-F1
#
_entry.id   AF-A0A367ABP6-F1
#
_cell.length_a   1.000
_cell.length_b   1.000
_cell.length_c   1.000
_cell.angle_alpha   90.00
_cell.angle_beta   90.00
_cell.angle_gamma   90.00
#
_symmetry.space_group_name_H-M   'P 1'
#
loop_
_entity.id
_entity.type
_entity.pdbx_description
1 polymer ?
#
loop_
_entity_poly.entity_id
_entity_poly.type
_entity_poly.pdbx_seq_one_letter_code
_entity_poly.pdbx_strand_id
1 'polypeptide(L)'
;MSEQVGVGAVAVPPTLDEIRREKSASRVAVLNAMVRMLSGEPVRVPKGRLSVASLAVEAQVNRNQLTKGGLRDLGERFAALIEAQSQPTTAHEIRLTEELDRLKNKHRELTEVHVRTVAERDEWKRGTTSLARMVQVLEKENADLRTRNEALRRSNEAMRRQAGRRRLESVPPTPVE
;
A
#
# COMPACT_ATOMS: atom_id res chain seq x y z
N MET A 1 58.66 -28.68 10.56
CA MET A 1 57.57 -27.77 10.94
C MET A 1 56.76 -27.52 9.69
N SER A 2 55.69 -28.29 9.49
CA SER A 2 54.84 -28.19 8.32
C SER A 2 53.58 -27.45 8.72
N GLU A 3 53.46 -26.22 8.25
CA GLU A 3 52.25 -25.40 8.35
C GLU A 3 51.07 -26.14 7.72
N GLN A 4 50.11 -26.53 8.56
CA GLN A 4 48.77 -26.88 8.09
C GLN A 4 48.04 -25.59 7.75
N VAL A 5 48.02 -25.27 6.46
CA VAL A 5 47.15 -24.24 5.89
C VAL A 5 45.70 -24.67 6.12
N GLY A 6 44.99 -23.91 6.97
CA GLY A 6 43.56 -24.06 7.20
C GLY A 6 42.79 -23.84 5.91
N VAL A 7 42.41 -24.92 5.26
CA VAL A 7 41.46 -24.91 4.15
C VAL A 7 40.13 -24.41 4.71
N GLY A 8 39.73 -23.21 4.33
CA GLY A 8 38.41 -22.66 4.63
C GLY A 8 37.35 -23.69 4.22
N ALA A 9 36.70 -24.28 5.22
CA ALA A 9 35.70 -25.31 4.98
C ALA A 9 34.56 -24.69 4.18
N VAL A 10 34.47 -25.06 2.90
CA VAL A 10 33.28 -24.79 2.08
C VAL A 10 32.09 -25.30 2.88
N ALA A 11 31.18 -24.41 3.27
CA ALA A 11 30.04 -24.76 4.08
C ALA A 11 29.10 -25.61 3.22
N VAL A 12 29.21 -26.94 3.34
CA VAL A 12 28.35 -27.89 2.60
C VAL A 12 27.15 -28.26 3.48
N PRO A 13 25.93 -28.35 2.93
CA PRO A 13 24.77 -28.85 3.67
C PRO A 13 25.03 -30.25 4.26
N PRO A 14 24.41 -30.59 5.41
CA PRO A 14 24.53 -31.93 5.98
C PRO A 14 24.03 -32.98 4.99
N THR A 15 24.81 -34.04 4.78
CA THR A 15 24.39 -35.17 3.93
C THR A 15 23.68 -36.25 4.75
N LEU A 16 22.84 -37.06 4.10
CA LEU A 16 22.14 -38.16 4.76
C LEU A 16 23.10 -39.19 5.36
N ASP A 17 24.26 -39.40 4.73
CA ASP A 17 25.29 -40.32 5.25
C ASP A 17 26.00 -39.78 6.49
N GLU A 18 26.21 -38.47 6.57
CA GLU A 18 26.73 -37.80 7.77
C GLU A 18 25.77 -38.01 8.96
N ILE A 19 24.47 -37.81 8.71
CA ILE A 19 23.42 -38.00 9.72
C ILE A 19 23.37 -39.46 10.20
N ARG A 20 23.51 -40.44 9.28
CA ARG A 20 23.48 -41.88 9.63
C ARG A 20 24.70 -42.34 10.43
N ARG A 21 25.86 -41.69 10.25
CA ARG A 21 27.11 -42.04 10.94
C ARG A 21 27.24 -41.41 12.32
N GLU A 22 26.50 -40.34 12.57
CA GLU A 22 26.53 -39.61 13.84
C GLU A 22 25.90 -40.45 14.98
N LYS A 23 26.62 -40.54 16.10
CA LYS A 23 26.23 -41.37 17.25
C LYS A 23 25.49 -40.56 18.31
N SER A 24 25.74 -39.25 18.38
CA SER A 24 25.09 -38.39 19.37
C SER A 24 23.68 -38.02 18.92
N ALA A 25 22.67 -38.42 19.70
CA ALA A 25 21.26 -38.10 19.43
C ALA A 25 21.02 -36.59 19.28
N SER A 26 21.69 -35.76 20.09
CA SER A 26 21.57 -34.30 20.01
C SER A 26 22.19 -33.74 18.73
N ARG A 27 23.30 -34.30 18.24
CA ARG A 27 23.92 -33.89 16.97
C ARG A 27 23.05 -34.32 15.78
N VAL A 28 22.51 -35.53 15.80
CA VAL A 28 21.55 -36.03 14.80
C VAL A 28 20.32 -35.12 14.73
N ALA A 29 19.77 -34.69 15.88
CA ALA A 29 18.63 -33.78 15.92
C ALA A 29 18.94 -32.43 15.25
N VAL A 30 20.12 -31.86 15.53
CA VAL A 30 20.58 -30.60 14.92
C VAL A 30 20.81 -30.75 13.42
N LEU A 31 21.48 -31.81 12.96
CA LEU A 31 21.73 -32.03 11.54
C LEU A 31 20.43 -32.20 10.75
N ASN A 32 19.47 -32.97 11.28
CA ASN A 32 18.14 -33.10 10.67
C ASN A 32 17.38 -31.76 10.65
N ALA A 33 17.47 -30.98 11.73
CA ALA A 33 16.87 -29.65 11.78
C ALA A 33 17.50 -28.70 10.75
N MET A 34 18.82 -28.74 10.55
CA MET A 34 19.51 -27.96 9.50
C MET A 34 18.98 -28.33 8.12
N VAL A 35 18.86 -29.61 7.79
CA VAL A 35 18.33 -30.06 6.48
C VAL A 35 16.91 -29.57 6.27
N ARG A 36 16.01 -29.72 7.27
CA ARG A 36 14.63 -29.25 7.19
C ARG A 36 14.52 -27.73 7.03
N MET A 37 15.34 -26.98 7.77
CA MET A 37 15.33 -25.52 7.70
C MET A 37 15.85 -25.03 6.34
N LEU A 38 16.95 -25.59 5.84
CA LEU A 38 17.56 -25.20 4.56
C LEU A 38 16.72 -25.62 3.35
N SER A 39 15.94 -26.71 3.46
CA SER A 39 14.97 -27.13 2.43
C SER A 39 13.64 -26.36 2.48
N GLY A 40 13.42 -25.52 3.50
CA GLY A 40 12.20 -24.73 3.63
C GLY A 40 11.02 -25.47 4.26
N GLU A 41 11.26 -26.62 4.87
CA GLU A 41 10.27 -27.46 5.57
C GLU A 41 10.54 -27.60 7.09
N PRO A 42 10.71 -26.49 7.85
CA PRO A 42 10.80 -26.56 9.30
C PRO A 42 9.49 -27.04 9.93
N VAL A 43 9.58 -27.79 11.03
CA VAL A 43 8.44 -28.39 11.74
C VAL A 43 7.94 -27.49 12.86
N ARG A 44 8.84 -26.82 13.57
CA ARG A 44 8.56 -26.07 14.81
C ARG A 44 8.68 -24.56 14.64
N VAL A 45 9.49 -24.11 13.70
CA VAL A 45 9.70 -22.69 13.42
C VAL A 45 9.00 -22.24 12.13
N PRO A 46 8.56 -20.98 12.03
CA PRO A 46 8.01 -20.44 10.79
C PRO A 46 8.99 -20.57 9.62
N LYS A 47 8.46 -20.90 8.43
CA LYS A 47 9.24 -20.98 7.18
C LYS A 47 10.02 -19.69 6.93
N GLY A 48 11.26 -19.83 6.45
CA GLY A 48 12.14 -18.69 6.14
C GLY A 48 12.89 -18.08 7.34
N ARG A 49 12.62 -18.50 8.58
CA ARG A 49 13.41 -18.04 9.75
C ARG A 49 14.71 -18.84 9.92
N LEU A 50 15.70 -18.52 9.10
CA LEU A 50 17.03 -19.10 9.18
C LEU A 50 17.91 -18.34 10.19
N SER A 51 17.96 -18.83 11.44
CA SER A 51 18.86 -18.31 12.47
C SER A 51 19.31 -19.42 13.42
N VAL A 52 20.46 -19.27 14.08
CA VAL A 52 20.95 -20.25 15.07
C VAL A 52 19.96 -20.41 16.24
N ALA A 53 19.25 -19.35 16.61
CA ALA A 53 18.20 -19.43 17.64
C ALA A 53 17.01 -20.26 17.17
N SER A 54 16.57 -20.07 15.92
CA SER A 54 15.52 -20.90 15.32
C SER A 54 15.94 -22.36 15.19
N LEU A 55 17.22 -22.62 14.87
CA LEU A 55 17.78 -23.97 14.80
C LEU A 55 17.74 -24.67 16.16
N ALA A 56 18.05 -23.97 17.23
CA ALA A 56 17.95 -24.51 18.59
C ALA A 56 16.51 -24.98 18.90
N VAL A 57 15.52 -24.18 18.52
CA VAL A 57 14.09 -24.49 18.70
C VAL A 57 13.66 -25.67 17.83
N GLU A 58 14.08 -25.69 16.56
CA GLU A 58 13.75 -26.76 15.61
C GLU A 58 14.36 -28.11 16.02
N ALA A 59 15.59 -28.11 16.51
CA ALA A 59 16.31 -29.27 16.99
C ALA A 59 15.98 -29.65 18.44
N GLN A 60 15.19 -28.82 19.15
CA GLN A 60 14.88 -28.96 20.58
C GLN A 60 16.12 -29.05 21.48
N VAL A 61 17.14 -28.26 21.18
CA VAL A 61 18.37 -28.17 21.99
C VAL A 61 18.48 -26.80 22.64
N ASN A 62 19.21 -26.73 23.75
CA ASN A 62 19.49 -25.44 24.38
C ASN A 62 20.39 -24.59 23.46
N ARG A 63 20.02 -23.33 23.21
CA ARG A 63 20.79 -22.37 22.40
C ARG A 63 22.26 -22.27 22.82
N ASN A 64 22.54 -22.36 24.12
CA ASN A 64 23.91 -22.29 24.63
C ASN A 64 24.79 -23.44 24.12
N GLN A 65 24.20 -24.60 23.82
CA GLN A 65 24.94 -25.73 23.25
C GLN A 65 25.45 -25.43 21.82
N LEU A 66 24.70 -24.64 21.05
CA LEU A 66 25.04 -24.24 19.68
C LEU A 66 25.95 -23.01 19.59
N THR A 67 26.08 -22.23 20.67
CA THR A 67 26.91 -21.00 20.66
C THR A 67 28.19 -21.12 21.47
N LYS A 68 28.17 -21.85 22.58
CA LYS A 68 29.30 -21.98 23.52
C LYS A 68 29.59 -23.41 23.96
N GLY A 69 28.70 -24.36 23.65
CA GLY A 69 28.79 -25.75 24.09
C GLY A 69 29.31 -26.71 23.01
N GLY A 70 29.04 -28.00 23.21
CA GLY A 70 29.59 -29.07 22.38
C GLY A 70 28.98 -29.23 20.98
N LEU A 71 28.02 -28.36 20.61
CA LEU A 71 27.39 -28.32 19.28
C LEU A 71 27.72 -27.00 18.54
N ARG A 72 28.72 -26.26 19.03
CA ARG A 72 29.11 -24.96 18.46
C ARG A 72 29.56 -25.07 17.01
N ASP A 73 30.24 -26.16 16.66
CA ASP A 73 30.65 -26.47 15.28
C ASP A 73 29.45 -26.52 14.32
N LEU A 74 28.33 -27.11 14.74
CA LEU A 74 27.11 -27.19 13.93
C LEU A 74 26.41 -25.83 13.84
N GLY A 75 26.44 -25.04 14.93
CA GLY A 75 25.92 -23.68 14.94
C GLY A 75 26.69 -22.76 13.99
N GLU A 76 28.03 -22.83 14.00
CA GLU A 76 28.92 -22.09 13.11
C GLU A 76 28.75 -22.53 11.65
N ARG A 77 28.65 -23.84 11.38
CA ARG A 77 28.36 -24.36 10.04
C ARG A 77 27.02 -23.86 9.52
N PHE A 78 25.99 -23.84 10.36
CA PHE A 78 24.68 -23.33 9.96
C PHE A 78 24.72 -21.83 9.66
N ALA A 79 25.43 -21.04 10.48
CA ALA A 79 25.61 -19.62 10.23
C ALA A 79 26.33 -19.36 8.89
N ALA A 80 27.39 -20.12 8.59
CA ALA A 80 28.12 -20.04 7.33
C ALA A 80 27.24 -20.45 6.12
N LEU A 81 26.38 -21.46 6.27
CA LEU A 81 25.42 -21.86 5.24
C LEU A 81 24.36 -20.77 4.98
N ILE A 82 23.86 -20.12 6.02
CA ILE A 82 22.92 -19.01 5.88
C ILE A 82 23.58 -17.83 5.16
N GLU A 83 24.81 -17.51 5.55
CA GLU A 83 25.56 -16.42 4.93
C GLU A 83 25.83 -16.70 3.44
N ALA A 84 26.22 -17.92 3.11
CA ALA A 84 26.38 -18.38 1.73
C ALA A 84 25.07 -18.31 0.92
N GLN A 85 23.92 -18.64 1.54
CA GLN A 85 22.61 -18.58 0.88
C GLN A 85 22.04 -17.15 0.79
N SER A 86 22.45 -16.25 1.70
CA SER A 86 22.04 -14.84 1.67
C SER A 86 22.71 -14.06 0.54
N GLN A 87 23.83 -14.57 0.02
CA GLN A 87 24.44 -14.08 -1.19
C GLN A 87 23.83 -14.81 -2.39
N PRO A 88 23.24 -14.10 -3.36
CA PRO A 88 22.68 -14.74 -4.54
C PRO A 88 23.79 -15.51 -5.24
N THR A 89 23.70 -16.83 -5.20
CA THR A 89 24.80 -17.72 -5.55
C THR A 89 24.74 -18.06 -7.04
N THR A 90 23.56 -17.91 -7.65
CA THR A 90 23.33 -18.20 -9.06
C THR A 90 22.91 -16.95 -9.83
N ALA A 91 23.35 -16.82 -11.09
CA ALA A 91 22.93 -15.74 -11.99
C ALA A 91 21.39 -15.64 -12.15
N HIS A 92 20.67 -16.75 -11.99
CA HIS A 92 19.21 -16.78 -12.00
C HIS A 92 18.60 -16.08 -10.78
N GLU A 93 19.16 -16.29 -9.58
CA GLU A 93 18.69 -15.63 -8.35
C GLU A 93 18.93 -14.13 -8.40
N ILE A 94 20.10 -13.71 -8.92
CA ILE A 94 20.39 -12.29 -9.17
C ILE A 94 19.31 -11.68 -10.07
N ARG A 95 18.99 -12.31 -11.20
CA ARG A 95 17.93 -11.85 -12.11
C ARG A 95 16.57 -11.78 -11.41
N LEU A 96 16.23 -12.78 -10.60
CA LEU A 96 14.96 -12.81 -9.87
C LEU A 96 14.88 -11.68 -8.84
N THR A 97 15.97 -11.39 -8.13
CA THR A 97 16.04 -10.26 -7.19
C THR A 97 15.92 -8.92 -7.91
N GLU A 98 16.59 -8.75 -9.05
CA GLU A 98 16.46 -7.55 -9.88
C GLU A 98 15.03 -7.37 -10.41
N GLU A 99 14.38 -8.44 -10.86
CA GLU A 99 12.98 -8.40 -11.30
C GLU A 99 12.04 -8.04 -10.15
N LEU A 100 12.24 -8.62 -8.97
CA LEU A 100 11.48 -8.27 -7.77
C LEU A 100 11.64 -6.79 -7.41
N ASP A 101 12.86 -6.26 -7.46
CA ASP A 101 13.11 -4.86 -7.13
C ASP A 101 12.53 -3.91 -8.20
N ARG A 102 12.63 -4.26 -9.49
CA ARG A 102 11.94 -3.54 -10.57
C ARG A 102 10.43 -3.54 -10.34
N LEU A 103 9.85 -4.68 -9.96
CA LEU A 103 8.41 -4.81 -9.75
C LEU A 103 7.95 -4.02 -8.52
N LYS A 104 8.73 -4.03 -7.43
CA LYS A 104 8.48 -3.20 -6.25
C LYS A 104 8.53 -1.72 -6.59
N ASN A 105 9.51 -1.29 -7.37
CA ASN A 105 9.63 0.12 -7.78
C ASN A 105 8.45 0.56 -8.65
N LYS A 106 8.06 -0.26 -9.64
CA LYS A 106 6.84 0.00 -10.42
C LYS A 106 5.60 0.06 -9.54
N HIS A 107 5.46 -0.84 -8.58
CA HIS A 107 4.30 -0.84 -7.69
C HIS A 107 4.24 0.44 -6.84
N ARG A 108 5.38 0.93 -6.33
CA ARG A 108 5.44 2.23 -5.63
C ARG A 108 5.04 3.37 -6.54
N GLU A 109 5.60 3.43 -7.75
CA GLU A 109 5.28 4.46 -8.74
C GLU A 109 3.79 4.49 -9.09
N LEU A 110 3.19 3.33 -9.38
CA LEU A 110 1.75 3.24 -9.64
C LEU A 110 0.91 3.69 -8.43
N THR A 111 1.34 3.37 -7.22
CA THR A 111 0.63 3.77 -6.00
C THR A 111 0.66 5.29 -5.83
N GLU A 112 1.81 5.93 -6.08
CA GLU A 112 1.93 7.40 -6.03
C GLU A 112 1.04 8.08 -7.07
N VAL A 113 1.03 7.58 -8.31
CA VAL A 113 0.16 8.08 -9.38
C VAL A 113 -1.31 7.88 -9.01
N HIS A 114 -1.67 6.73 -8.45
CA HIS A 114 -3.04 6.46 -8.02
C HIS A 114 -3.50 7.44 -6.94
N VAL A 115 -2.68 7.70 -5.92
CA VAL A 115 -3.01 8.66 -4.86
C VAL A 115 -3.22 10.06 -5.43
N ARG A 116 -2.35 10.51 -6.35
CA ARG A 116 -2.49 11.82 -7.01
C ARG A 116 -3.78 11.92 -7.82
N THR A 117 -4.05 10.94 -8.67
CA THR A 117 -5.26 10.93 -9.52
C THR A 117 -6.55 10.89 -8.70
N VAL A 118 -6.57 10.16 -7.59
CA VAL A 118 -7.72 10.16 -6.67
C VAL A 118 -7.92 11.53 -6.02
N ALA A 119 -6.84 12.18 -5.57
CA ALA A 119 -6.91 13.51 -4.98
C ALA A 119 -7.43 14.56 -5.97
N GLU A 120 -6.93 14.54 -7.21
CA GLU A 120 -7.40 15.41 -8.29
C GLU A 120 -8.88 15.17 -8.57
N ARG A 121 -9.30 13.91 -8.74
CA ARG A 121 -10.71 13.55 -8.96
C ARG A 121 -11.60 14.09 -7.85
N ASP A 122 -11.17 13.98 -6.60
CA ASP A 122 -11.97 14.42 -5.46
C ASP A 122 -12.04 15.95 -5.36
N GLU A 123 -10.99 16.66 -5.75
CA GLU A 123 -11.03 18.13 -5.91
C GLU A 123 -12.02 18.54 -7.00
N TRP A 124 -11.96 17.92 -8.17
CA TRP A 124 -12.92 18.17 -9.25
C TRP A 124 -14.35 17.93 -8.81
N LYS A 125 -14.63 16.81 -8.11
CA LYS A 125 -15.96 16.51 -7.57
C LYS A 125 -16.46 17.59 -6.60
N ARG A 126 -15.60 18.08 -5.70
CA ARG A 126 -15.94 19.17 -4.78
C ARG A 126 -16.26 20.46 -5.56
N GLY A 127 -15.41 20.82 -6.51
CA GLY A 127 -15.60 21.99 -7.37
C GLY A 127 -16.92 21.94 -8.14
N THR A 128 -17.19 20.83 -8.84
CA THR A 128 -18.44 20.64 -9.59
C THR A 128 -19.66 20.68 -8.69
N THR A 129 -19.62 20.07 -7.51
CA THR A 129 -20.73 20.10 -6.56
C THR A 129 -21.01 21.52 -6.06
N SER A 130 -19.96 22.30 -5.80
CA SER A 130 -20.08 23.72 -5.42
C SER A 130 -20.70 24.56 -6.53
N LEU A 131 -20.20 24.41 -7.76
CA LEU A 131 -20.74 25.09 -8.95
C LEU A 131 -22.21 24.74 -9.18
N ALA A 132 -22.58 23.47 -9.09
CA ALA A 132 -23.97 23.04 -9.24
C ALA A 132 -24.90 23.70 -8.23
N ARG A 133 -24.47 23.83 -6.97
CA ARG A 133 -25.24 24.55 -5.93
C ARG A 133 -25.38 26.03 -6.25
N MET A 134 -24.31 26.69 -6.69
CA MET A 134 -24.36 28.11 -7.06
C MET A 134 -25.30 28.34 -8.25
N VAL A 135 -25.27 27.47 -9.26
CA VAL A 135 -26.21 27.53 -10.39
C VAL A 135 -27.65 27.41 -9.91
N GLN A 136 -27.97 26.46 -9.03
CA GLN A 136 -29.33 26.31 -8.48
C GLN A 136 -29.81 27.56 -7.73
N VAL A 137 -28.93 28.21 -6.95
CA VAL A 137 -29.27 29.46 -6.27
C VAL A 137 -29.54 30.58 -7.28
N LEU A 138 -28.66 30.74 -8.27
CA LEU A 138 -28.82 31.77 -9.31
C LEU A 138 -30.08 31.55 -10.15
N GLU A 139 -30.44 30.30 -10.46
CA GLU A 139 -31.67 29.97 -11.16
C GLU A 139 -32.91 30.40 -10.35
N LYS A 140 -32.90 30.13 -9.04
CA LYS A 140 -33.97 30.56 -8.13
C LYS A 140 -34.06 32.08 -8.05
N GLU A 141 -32.94 32.77 -7.84
CA GLU A 141 -32.91 34.23 -7.76
C GLU A 141 -33.38 34.88 -9.07
N ASN A 142 -33.00 34.33 -10.22
CA ASN A 142 -33.45 34.81 -11.52
C ASN A 142 -34.95 34.61 -11.71
N ALA A 143 -35.50 33.47 -11.28
CA ALA A 143 -36.94 33.24 -11.28
C ALA A 143 -37.69 34.25 -10.39
N ASP A 144 -37.19 34.53 -9.18
CA ASP A 144 -37.75 35.52 -8.27
C ASP A 144 -37.68 36.94 -8.84
N LEU A 145 -36.57 37.30 -9.50
CA LEU A 145 -36.43 38.60 -10.16
C LEU A 145 -37.36 38.75 -11.36
N ARG A 146 -37.60 37.69 -12.13
CA ARG A 146 -38.55 37.70 -13.25
C ARG A 146 -39.98 37.92 -12.75
N THR A 147 -40.41 37.19 -11.73
CA THR A 147 -41.75 37.36 -11.15
C THR A 147 -41.96 38.76 -10.57
N ARG A 148 -40.98 39.33 -9.86
CA ARG A 148 -41.02 40.72 -9.37
C ARG A 148 -41.10 41.73 -10.50
N ASN A 149 -40.30 41.57 -11.55
CA ASN A 149 -40.34 42.46 -12.71
C ASN A 149 -41.70 42.44 -13.41
N GLU A 150 -42.30 41.27 -13.57
CA GLU A 150 -43.64 41.15 -14.13
C GLU A 150 -44.70 41.84 -13.25
N ALA A 151 -44.64 41.67 -11.93
CA ALA A 151 -45.56 42.34 -11.01
C ALA A 151 -45.42 43.87 -11.09
N LEU A 152 -44.19 44.39 -11.14
CA LEU A 152 -43.92 45.82 -11.32
C LEU A 152 -44.42 46.34 -12.67
N ARG A 153 -44.26 45.57 -13.76
CA ARG A 153 -44.81 45.92 -15.08
C ARG A 153 -46.33 46.03 -15.02
N ARG A 154 -47.02 45.04 -14.44
CA ARG A 154 -48.48 45.06 -14.27
C ARG A 154 -48.95 46.25 -13.43
N SER A 155 -48.25 46.56 -12.33
CA SER A 155 -48.55 47.71 -11.47
C SER A 155 -48.39 49.04 -12.22
N ASN A 156 -47.28 49.22 -12.95
CA ASN A 156 -47.04 50.41 -13.77
C ASN A 156 -48.11 50.60 -14.85
N GLU A 157 -48.53 49.52 -15.51
CA GLU A 157 -49.62 49.57 -16.49
C GLU A 157 -50.97 49.94 -15.86
N ALA A 158 -51.26 49.46 -14.65
CA ALA A 158 -52.47 49.83 -13.92
C ALA A 158 -52.45 51.31 -13.52
N MET A 159 -51.32 51.82 -13.01
CA MET A 159 -51.16 53.24 -12.68
C MET A 159 -51.31 54.14 -13.91
N ARG A 160 -50.70 53.75 -15.05
CA ARG A 160 -50.86 54.48 -16.33
C ARG A 160 -52.31 54.53 -16.77
N ARG A 161 -53.04 53.42 -16.67
CA ARG A 161 -54.49 53.37 -16.96
C ARG A 161 -55.30 54.27 -16.03
N GLN A 162 -55.01 54.26 -14.73
CA GLN A 162 -55.69 55.11 -13.75
C GLN A 162 -55.43 56.61 -14.00
N ALA A 163 -54.19 56.99 -14.31
CA ALA A 163 -53.84 58.35 -14.67
C ALA A 163 -54.53 58.81 -15.97
N GLY A 164 -54.63 57.91 -16.97
CA GLY A 164 -55.40 58.16 -18.19
C GLY A 164 -56.89 58.37 -17.93
N ARG A 165 -57.52 57.57 -17.05
CA ARG A 165 -58.93 57.73 -16.66
C ARG A 165 -59.19 59.05 -15.96
N ARG A 166 -58.36 59.42 -14.98
CA ARG A 166 -58.48 60.71 -14.26
C ARG A 166 -58.36 61.92 -15.19
N ARG A 167 -57.56 61.84 -16.25
CA ARG A 167 -57.48 62.90 -17.27
C ARG A 167 -58.77 63.04 -18.06
N LEU A 168 -59.43 61.93 -18.42
CA LEU A 168 -60.71 61.96 -19.14
C LEU A 168 -61.85 62.47 -18.25
N GLU A 169 -61.84 62.13 -16.96
CA GLU A 169 -62.80 62.65 -15.97
C GLU A 169 -62.64 64.16 -15.69
N SER A 170 -61.46 64.73 -15.94
CA SER A 170 -61.21 66.18 -15.80
C SER A 170 -61.59 67.03 -17.02
N VAL A 171 -62.06 66.42 -18.12
CA VAL A 171 -62.51 67.15 -19.31
C VAL A 171 -64.01 67.47 -19.15
N PRO A 172 -64.42 68.75 -19.07
CA PRO A 172 -65.83 69.09 -18.92
C PRO A 172 -66.63 68.70 -20.18
N PRO A 173 -67.90 68.26 -20.02
CA PRO A 173 -68.71 67.87 -21.17
C PRO A 173 -68.91 69.07 -22.10
N THR A 174 -68.56 68.90 -23.37
CA THR A 174 -68.87 69.89 -24.41
C THR A 174 -70.40 69.99 -24.54
N PRO A 175 -71.00 71.18 -24.41
CA PRO A 175 -72.44 71.34 -24.63
C PRO A 175 -72.75 71.01 -26.09
N VAL A 176 -73.75 70.16 -26.28
CA VAL A 176 -74.27 69.76 -27.59
C VAL A 176 -75.36 70.77 -27.96
N GLU A 177 -75.14 71.53 -29.03
CA GLU A 177 -76.16 72.36 -29.68
C GLU A 177 -76.96 71.54 -30.71
#